data_AF-A0A9D5HTT7-F1
#
_entry.id   AF-A0A9D5HTT7-F1
#
_cell.length_a   1.000
_cell.length_b   1.000
_cell.length_c   1.000
_cell.angle_alpha   90.00
_cell.angle_beta   90.00
_cell.angle_gamma   90.00
#
_symmetry.space_group_name_H-M   'P 1'
#
loop_
_entity.id
_entity.type
_entity.pdbx_description
1 polymer ?
#
loop_
_entity_poly.entity_id
_entity_poly.type
_entity_poly.pdbx_seq_one_letter_code
_entity_poly.pdbx_strand_id
1 'polypeptide(L)'
;MQDDYSLVSFLEKDQGKPKEVPAASGPESNQSNAKVLAQKLMQIQAASIAKCLPDIVKKINVKLSFNISELDKMPQNLSTVADAMRAFMNVLSSMKETLKKILVRGEYDEYPDDFEMHGAARIVDMLNQYSKELPANPLVINEGEFLMEEIQVLEEAKTVGLPNFLPESAFKTLLRRKIDRISHFTLEFVNQVWNYIEEVVIKVLIRHSDNYPQLQARMTSAARNLIEKQKKQSLLSVQGMIDMETLCAYTSNPDYMKTWTALMKKQDLFMDLLDDHWKSSVCDLDWLGKVNISHLRQQNKEMAEMAFDLRMRIIAYWRTVVLRLVDGPALHILFYVQKLVEEEMDNEIVNEIVGHNGSGLEKMLEESPSVAGKRVRLQKSIELLKDAKQVVTRILDRIQLL
;
A
#
# COMPACT_ATOMS: atom_id res chain seq x y z
N MET A 1 -38.16 -27.78 55.66
CA MET A 1 -38.00 -27.75 57.12
C MET A 1 -36.64 -27.18 57.39
N GLN A 2 -36.65 -26.04 58.07
CA GLN A 2 -35.55 -25.11 58.26
C GLN A 2 -35.17 -25.30 59.72
N ASP A 3 -34.04 -25.95 59.99
CA ASP A 3 -33.53 -26.10 61.36
C ASP A 3 -32.72 -24.85 61.71
N ASP A 4 -33.42 -23.91 62.36
CA ASP A 4 -32.86 -22.74 63.01
C ASP A 4 -31.96 -23.17 64.18
N TYR A 5 -30.65 -23.26 63.94
CA TYR A 5 -29.66 -23.31 65.00
C TYR A 5 -29.44 -21.89 65.55
N SER A 6 -30.32 -21.49 66.47
CA SER A 6 -30.16 -20.27 67.25
C SER A 6 -28.91 -20.35 68.13
N LEU A 7 -28.11 -19.28 68.14
CA LEU A 7 -26.94 -19.03 69.00
C LEU A 7 -27.20 -19.26 70.50
N VAL A 8 -28.46 -19.25 70.92
CA VAL A 8 -28.90 -19.56 72.29
C VAL A 8 -28.64 -21.03 72.64
N SER A 9 -28.83 -21.95 71.69
CA SER A 9 -28.67 -23.41 71.90
C SER A 9 -27.23 -23.85 72.17
N PHE A 10 -26.24 -23.03 71.78
CA PHE A 10 -24.82 -23.33 72.00
C PHE A 10 -24.35 -22.87 73.39
N LEU A 11 -25.00 -21.86 73.97
CA LEU A 11 -24.65 -21.32 75.29
C LEU A 11 -25.25 -22.14 76.45
N GLU A 12 -26.29 -22.93 76.21
CA GLU A 12 -26.94 -23.76 77.24
C GLU A 12 -26.28 -25.14 77.44
N LYS A 13 -25.43 -25.60 76.51
CA LYS A 13 -24.87 -26.96 76.55
C LYS A 13 -23.64 -27.16 77.45
N ASP A 14 -23.13 -26.11 78.09
CA ASP A 14 -21.83 -26.15 78.79
C ASP A 14 -21.94 -26.25 80.34
N GLN A 15 -23.11 -26.62 80.88
CA GLN A 15 -23.30 -26.81 82.33
C GLN A 15 -23.31 -28.29 82.75
N GLY A 16 -22.13 -28.87 83.00
CA GLY A 16 -22.01 -30.30 83.33
C GLY A 16 -20.74 -30.83 84.02
N LYS A 17 -20.16 -30.10 85.02
CA LYS A 17 -19.30 -30.55 86.16
C LYS A 17 -17.92 -31.27 85.94
N PRO A 18 -16.98 -31.23 86.93
CA PRO A 18 -15.57 -30.83 86.70
C PRO A 18 -14.48 -31.77 87.28
N LYS A 19 -13.19 -31.47 87.00
CA LYS A 19 -12.06 -31.74 87.92
C LYS A 19 -11.21 -30.47 88.10
N GLU A 20 -10.80 -30.24 89.36
CA GLU A 20 -10.21 -29.05 90.01
C GLU A 20 -8.94 -28.49 89.30
N VAL A 21 -8.54 -27.20 89.35
CA VAL A 21 -8.32 -26.20 90.42
C VAL A 21 -8.25 -24.76 89.77
N PRO A 22 -8.14 -23.61 90.49
CA PRO A 22 -9.17 -22.80 91.12
C PRO A 22 -9.45 -21.40 90.47
N ALA A 23 -10.63 -20.88 90.81
CA ALA A 23 -10.99 -19.46 90.97
C ALA A 23 -10.88 -18.47 89.78
N ALA A 24 -12.02 -18.31 89.09
CA ALA A 24 -12.77 -17.06 88.84
C ALA A 24 -13.47 -17.24 87.48
N SER A 25 -14.76 -17.47 87.38
CA SER A 25 -15.81 -16.47 87.63
C SER A 25 -17.14 -17.03 87.06
N GLY A 26 -18.29 -16.65 87.61
CA GLY A 26 -19.61 -17.23 87.27
C GLY A 26 -20.08 -16.98 85.82
N PRO A 27 -21.23 -17.53 85.40
CA PRO A 27 -21.73 -17.46 84.01
C PRO A 27 -21.81 -16.03 83.41
N GLU A 28 -21.91 -14.98 84.24
CA GLU A 28 -21.85 -13.57 83.83
C GLU A 28 -20.47 -13.15 83.28
N SER A 29 -19.37 -13.77 83.72
CA SER A 29 -18.02 -13.46 83.25
C SER A 29 -17.68 -14.08 81.90
N ASN A 30 -18.24 -15.24 81.58
CA ASN A 30 -18.09 -15.87 80.26
C ASN A 30 -18.85 -15.08 79.18
N GLN A 31 -20.02 -14.52 79.51
CA GLN A 31 -20.76 -13.63 78.61
C GLN A 31 -20.06 -12.28 78.41
N SER A 32 -19.38 -11.78 79.44
CA SER A 32 -18.49 -10.61 79.38
C SER A 32 -17.26 -10.88 78.52
N ASN A 33 -16.57 -12.01 78.71
CA ASN A 33 -15.39 -12.41 77.94
C ASN A 33 -15.70 -12.65 76.45
N ALA A 34 -16.85 -13.26 76.13
CA ALA A 34 -17.29 -13.43 74.75
C ALA A 34 -17.57 -12.07 74.05
N LYS A 35 -18.17 -11.10 74.75
CA LYS A 35 -18.37 -9.73 74.24
C LYS A 35 -17.05 -8.99 74.02
N VAL A 36 -16.10 -9.12 74.96
CA VAL A 36 -14.77 -8.50 74.85
C VAL A 36 -13.97 -9.10 73.69
N LEU A 37 -14.06 -10.41 73.47
CA LEU A 37 -13.44 -11.08 72.32
C LEU A 37 -14.05 -10.61 70.99
N ALA A 38 -15.38 -10.54 70.92
CA ALA A 38 -16.09 -10.04 69.72
C ALA A 38 -15.71 -8.58 69.40
N GLN A 39 -15.58 -7.72 70.42
CA GLN A 39 -15.10 -6.35 70.25
C GLN A 39 -13.65 -6.29 69.75
N LYS A 40 -12.74 -7.11 70.31
CA LYS A 40 -11.36 -7.17 69.82
C LYS A 40 -11.26 -7.66 68.38
N LEU A 41 -12.03 -8.69 68.02
CA LEU A 41 -12.10 -9.17 66.63
C LEU A 41 -12.63 -8.09 65.69
N MET A 42 -13.68 -7.36 66.09
CA MET A 42 -14.21 -6.24 65.32
C MET A 42 -13.15 -5.14 65.12
N GLN A 43 -12.41 -4.77 66.16
CA GLN A 43 -11.34 -3.77 66.07
C GLN A 43 -10.18 -4.22 65.17
N ILE A 44 -9.73 -5.47 65.30
CA ILE A 44 -8.68 -6.04 64.44
C ILE A 44 -9.14 -6.06 62.98
N GLN A 45 -10.39 -6.45 62.73
CA GLN A 45 -10.95 -6.53 61.39
C GLN A 45 -11.14 -5.13 60.78
N ALA A 46 -11.61 -4.15 61.56
CA ALA A 46 -11.71 -2.75 61.15
C ALA A 46 -10.34 -2.15 60.81
N ALA A 47 -9.32 -2.39 61.65
CA ALA A 47 -7.95 -1.92 61.40
C ALA A 47 -7.34 -2.57 60.15
N SER A 48 -7.58 -3.87 59.95
CA SER A 48 -7.12 -4.58 58.74
C SER A 48 -7.81 -4.04 57.48
N ILE A 49 -9.12 -3.75 57.54
CA ILE A 49 -9.86 -3.14 56.43
C ILE A 49 -9.30 -1.74 56.15
N ALA A 50 -9.16 -0.90 57.17
CA ALA A 50 -8.65 0.47 57.06
C ALA A 50 -7.30 0.53 56.36
N LYS A 51 -6.40 -0.41 56.67
CA LYS A 51 -5.06 -0.51 56.06
C LYS A 51 -5.11 -0.83 54.57
N CYS A 52 -6.10 -1.61 54.12
CA CYS A 52 -6.23 -2.03 52.72
C CYS A 52 -7.00 -1.03 51.85
N LEU A 53 -7.86 -0.19 52.44
CA LEU A 53 -8.73 0.74 51.69
C LEU A 53 -7.96 1.75 50.82
N PRO A 54 -6.85 2.38 51.25
CA PRO A 54 -6.09 3.32 50.41
C PRO A 54 -5.58 2.68 49.11
N ASP A 55 -5.09 1.44 49.18
CA ASP A 55 -4.63 0.70 48.01
C ASP A 55 -5.79 0.34 47.07
N ILE A 56 -6.96 0.01 47.63
CA ILE A 56 -8.18 -0.23 46.87
C ILE A 56 -8.61 1.06 46.14
N VAL A 57 -8.62 2.21 46.81
CA VAL A 57 -8.92 3.52 46.19
C VAL A 57 -7.94 3.82 45.06
N LYS A 58 -6.64 3.60 45.28
CA LYS A 58 -5.62 3.80 44.25
C LYS A 58 -5.89 2.92 43.03
N LYS A 59 -6.17 1.63 43.22
CA LYS A 59 -6.50 0.69 42.13
C LYS A 59 -7.77 1.10 41.38
N ILE A 60 -8.81 1.51 42.10
CA ILE A 60 -10.06 2.03 41.51
C ILE A 60 -9.76 3.26 40.65
N ASN A 61 -9.01 4.23 41.17
CA ASN A 61 -8.68 5.45 40.43
C ASN A 61 -7.85 5.16 39.17
N VAL A 62 -6.84 4.29 39.26
CA VAL A 62 -6.02 3.86 38.10
C VAL A 62 -6.89 3.17 37.04
N LYS A 63 -7.78 2.26 37.46
CA LYS A 63 -8.65 1.55 36.50
C LYS A 63 -9.71 2.48 35.90
N LEU A 64 -10.22 3.43 36.70
CA LEU A 64 -11.18 4.43 36.25
C LEU A 64 -10.55 5.37 35.22
N SER A 65 -9.35 5.92 35.49
CA SER A 65 -8.64 6.78 34.54
C SER A 65 -8.30 6.05 33.25
N PHE A 66 -7.88 4.78 33.34
CA PHE A 66 -7.63 3.93 32.17
C PHE A 66 -8.91 3.74 31.34
N ASN A 67 -10.03 3.36 31.96
CA ASN A 67 -11.28 3.12 31.24
C ASN A 67 -11.85 4.41 30.62
N ILE A 68 -11.73 5.56 31.30
CA ILE A 68 -12.12 6.87 30.73
C ILE A 68 -11.25 7.18 29.53
N SER A 69 -9.93 7.05 29.64
CA SER A 69 -9.02 7.26 28.50
C SER A 69 -9.30 6.33 27.33
N GLU A 70 -9.63 5.06 27.59
CA GLU A 70 -10.02 4.12 26.53
C GLU A 70 -11.36 4.47 25.89
N LEU A 71 -12.31 5.00 26.66
CA LEU A 71 -13.61 5.45 26.15
C LEU A 71 -13.46 6.72 25.31
N ASP A 72 -12.60 7.65 25.72
CA ASP A 72 -12.30 8.90 24.99
C ASP A 72 -11.62 8.66 23.64
N LYS A 73 -10.86 7.56 23.52
CA LYS A 73 -10.24 7.12 22.26
C LYS A 73 -11.21 6.39 21.33
N MET A 74 -12.41 6.03 21.79
CA MET A 74 -13.37 5.33 20.93
C MET A 74 -13.90 6.28 19.85
N PRO A 75 -14.35 5.74 18.69
CA PRO A 75 -15.02 6.54 17.66
C PRO A 75 -16.19 7.33 18.26
N GLN A 76 -16.59 8.45 17.67
CA GLN A 76 -17.80 9.14 18.13
C GLN A 76 -19.03 8.27 17.82
N ASN A 77 -19.98 8.22 18.76
CA ASN A 77 -21.29 7.64 18.48
C ASN A 77 -22.07 8.63 17.60
N LEU A 78 -22.29 8.27 16.34
CA LEU A 78 -22.89 9.14 15.33
C LEU A 78 -24.41 9.08 15.44
N SER A 79 -25.02 10.06 16.09
CA SER A 79 -26.47 10.10 16.30
C SER A 79 -27.26 10.74 15.15
N THR A 80 -26.60 11.45 14.24
CA THR A 80 -27.26 12.16 13.13
C THR A 80 -26.53 11.95 11.80
N VAL A 81 -27.27 12.05 10.70
CA VAL A 81 -26.72 12.00 9.33
C VAL A 81 -25.68 13.10 9.09
N ALA A 82 -25.86 14.28 9.72
CA ALA A 82 -24.89 15.37 9.64
C ALA A 82 -23.55 15.03 10.31
N ASP A 83 -23.59 14.35 11.46
CA ASP A 83 -22.38 13.88 12.13
C ASP A 83 -21.70 12.77 11.33
N ALA A 84 -22.48 11.84 10.76
CA ALA A 84 -21.97 10.81 9.86
C ALA A 84 -21.28 11.41 8.63
N MET A 85 -21.89 12.41 7.99
CA MET A 85 -21.29 13.12 6.86
C MET A 85 -19.97 13.81 7.26
N ARG A 86 -19.94 14.49 8.41
CA ARG A 86 -18.72 15.14 8.91
C ARG A 86 -17.60 14.12 9.16
N ALA A 87 -17.93 13.01 9.83
CA ALA A 87 -16.97 11.93 10.09
C ALA A 87 -16.45 11.31 8.79
N PHE A 88 -17.33 11.03 7.83
CA PHE A 88 -16.98 10.52 6.52
C PHE A 88 -16.04 11.47 5.76
N MET A 89 -16.37 12.76 5.69
CA MET A 89 -15.53 13.76 5.01
C MET A 89 -14.16 13.92 5.68
N ASN A 90 -14.08 13.79 7.01
CA ASN A 90 -12.80 13.80 7.73
C ASN A 90 -11.94 12.58 7.38
N VAL A 91 -12.55 11.38 7.31
CA VAL A 91 -11.86 10.14 6.88
C VAL A 91 -11.36 10.29 5.45
N LEU A 92 -12.21 10.75 4.54
CA LEU A 92 -11.88 10.96 3.13
C LEU A 92 -10.73 11.97 2.96
N SER A 93 -10.79 13.11 3.65
CA SER A 93 -9.74 14.13 3.62
C SER A 93 -8.40 13.61 4.15
N SER A 94 -8.44 12.84 5.25
CA SER A 94 -7.22 12.25 5.85
C SER A 94 -6.59 11.22 4.92
N MET A 95 -7.41 10.34 4.34
CA MET A 95 -6.96 9.36 3.33
C MET A 95 -6.33 10.06 2.11
N LYS A 96 -6.97 11.11 1.60
CA LYS A 96 -6.47 11.89 0.47
C LYS A 96 -5.13 12.55 0.77
N GLU A 97 -4.97 13.17 1.94
CA GLU A 97 -3.70 13.80 2.32
C GLU A 97 -2.59 12.75 2.46
N THR A 98 -2.85 11.62 3.11
CA THR A 98 -1.86 10.52 3.20
C THR A 98 -1.46 10.02 1.81
N LEU A 99 -2.42 9.78 0.90
CA LEU A 99 -2.12 9.33 -0.46
C LEU A 99 -1.32 10.38 -1.24
N LYS A 100 -1.66 11.66 -1.07
CA LYS A 100 -0.93 12.77 -1.69
C LYS A 100 0.52 12.82 -1.21
N LYS A 101 0.74 12.66 0.10
CA LYS A 101 2.09 12.60 0.66
C LYS A 101 2.91 11.46 0.05
N ILE A 102 2.40 10.23 0.11
CA ILE A 102 3.20 9.05 -0.24
C ILE A 102 3.32 8.82 -1.75
N LEU A 103 2.26 9.05 -2.54
CA LEU A 103 2.25 8.77 -3.98
C LEU A 103 2.66 9.97 -4.85
N VAL A 104 2.44 11.20 -4.38
CA VAL A 104 2.67 12.42 -5.20
C VAL A 104 3.87 13.22 -4.70
N ARG A 105 3.95 13.52 -3.39
CA ARG A 105 5.03 14.35 -2.83
C ARG A 105 6.29 13.58 -2.44
N GLY A 106 6.19 12.27 -2.25
CA GLY A 106 7.28 11.44 -1.76
C GLY A 106 7.57 11.62 -0.25
N GLU A 107 6.60 12.14 0.50
CA GLU A 107 6.65 12.25 1.96
C GLU A 107 6.20 10.90 2.56
N TYR A 108 7.01 10.31 3.45
CA TYR A 108 6.77 8.99 4.04
C TYR A 108 6.75 9.02 5.59
N ASP A 109 6.59 10.20 6.18
CA ASP A 109 6.54 10.43 7.63
C ASP A 109 5.48 9.58 8.35
N GLU A 110 4.38 9.25 7.67
CA GLU A 110 3.30 8.42 8.21
C GLU A 110 3.58 6.91 8.19
N TYR A 111 4.64 6.48 7.49
CA TYR A 111 5.06 5.09 7.30
C TYR A 111 6.60 4.97 7.28
N PRO A 112 7.31 5.35 8.37
CA PRO A 112 8.78 5.37 8.36
C PRO A 112 9.39 3.98 8.15
N ASP A 113 8.80 2.94 8.74
CA ASP A 113 9.32 1.57 8.72
C ASP A 113 8.66 0.65 7.69
N ASP A 114 7.59 1.10 7.03
CA ASP A 114 6.89 0.33 6.00
C ASP A 114 7.31 0.81 4.61
N PHE A 115 8.41 0.24 4.10
CA PHE A 115 9.01 0.62 2.82
C PHE A 115 8.09 0.41 1.61
N GLU A 116 7.10 -0.49 1.72
CA GLU A 116 6.09 -0.71 0.68
C GLU A 116 5.11 0.46 0.57
N MET A 117 5.03 1.32 1.59
CA MET A 117 4.20 2.52 1.59
C MET A 117 4.97 3.75 1.11
N HIS A 118 6.25 3.62 0.73
CA HIS A 118 7.05 4.71 0.16
C HIS A 118 6.72 4.89 -1.34
N GLY A 119 5.44 5.20 -1.60
CA GLY A 119 4.77 5.36 -2.90
C GLY A 119 5.67 5.78 -4.06
N ALA A 120 6.11 7.04 -4.03
CA ALA A 120 6.93 7.64 -5.06
C ALA A 120 8.26 6.90 -5.28
N ALA A 121 8.92 6.44 -4.21
CA ALA A 121 10.17 5.71 -4.32
C ALA A 121 10.00 4.34 -4.99
N ARG A 122 8.94 3.59 -4.63
CA ARG A 122 8.63 2.31 -5.28
C ARG A 122 8.30 2.48 -6.76
N ILE A 123 7.55 3.53 -7.14
CA ILE A 123 7.28 3.85 -8.55
C ILE A 123 8.58 4.14 -9.32
N VAL A 124 9.52 4.87 -8.72
CA VAL A 124 10.85 5.11 -9.31
C VAL A 124 11.65 3.81 -9.46
N ASP A 125 11.59 2.91 -8.48
CA ASP A 125 12.25 1.59 -8.58
C ASP A 125 11.68 0.77 -9.75
N MET A 126 10.35 0.76 -9.92
CA MET A 126 9.69 0.09 -11.03
C MET A 126 10.06 0.70 -12.39
N LEU A 127 10.15 2.03 -12.47
CA LEU A 127 10.63 2.74 -13.68
C LEU A 127 12.08 2.38 -14.01
N ASN A 128 12.96 2.36 -13.01
CA ASN A 128 14.36 1.98 -13.17
C ASN A 128 14.51 0.52 -13.61
N GLN A 129 13.67 -0.37 -13.10
CA GLN A 129 13.63 -1.77 -13.52
C GLN A 129 13.16 -1.88 -14.98
N TYR A 130 12.03 -1.27 -15.31
CA TYR A 130 11.49 -1.25 -16.68
C TYR A 130 12.49 -0.72 -17.69
N SER A 131 13.19 0.39 -17.36
CA SER A 131 14.23 0.96 -18.22
C SER A 131 15.40 -0.02 -18.48
N LYS A 132 15.74 -0.89 -17.53
CA LYS A 132 16.77 -1.92 -17.69
C LYS A 132 16.28 -3.14 -18.49
N GLU A 133 15.00 -3.46 -18.39
CA GLU A 133 14.39 -4.58 -19.12
C GLU A 133 14.19 -4.25 -20.61
N LEU A 134 14.00 -2.97 -20.96
CA LEU A 134 13.97 -2.54 -22.34
C LEU A 134 15.35 -2.71 -23.01
N PRO A 135 15.43 -3.42 -24.15
CA PRO A 135 16.70 -3.65 -24.82
C PRO A 135 17.25 -2.33 -25.36
N ALA A 136 18.33 -1.84 -24.75
CA ALA A 136 19.06 -0.66 -25.20
C ALA A 136 19.64 -0.82 -26.62
N ASN A 137 19.83 -2.07 -27.07
CA ASN A 137 20.34 -2.40 -28.38
C ASN A 137 19.30 -3.21 -29.18
N PRO A 138 18.80 -2.71 -30.33
CA PRO A 138 17.79 -3.40 -31.14
C PRO A 138 18.30 -4.70 -31.80
N LEU A 139 19.60 -5.00 -31.65
CA LEU A 139 20.30 -6.13 -32.25
C LEU A 139 20.20 -7.40 -31.43
N VAL A 140 19.96 -7.30 -30.12
CA VAL A 140 19.63 -8.47 -29.26
C VAL A 140 18.33 -9.12 -29.72
N ILE A 141 17.54 -8.38 -30.50
CA ILE A 141 16.27 -8.80 -31.04
C ILE A 141 16.43 -9.56 -32.37
N ASN A 142 17.61 -9.60 -33.00
CA ASN A 142 17.75 -10.27 -34.30
C ASN A 142 18.05 -11.76 -34.13
N GLU A 143 17.22 -12.59 -34.73
CA GLU A 143 17.51 -14.00 -34.98
C GLU A 143 17.99 -14.12 -36.44
N GLY A 144 19.19 -14.68 -36.65
CA GLY A 144 19.69 -14.99 -37.99
C GLY A 144 21.02 -14.34 -38.36
N GLU A 145 21.42 -14.51 -39.62
CA GLU A 145 22.68 -14.02 -40.15
C GLU A 145 22.68 -12.49 -40.31
N PHE A 146 23.86 -11.87 -40.16
CA PHE A 146 24.03 -10.42 -40.16
C PHE A 146 23.45 -9.78 -41.45
N LEU A 147 22.65 -8.72 -41.30
CA LEU A 147 21.99 -7.95 -42.37
C LEU A 147 20.94 -8.66 -43.23
N MET A 148 20.65 -9.94 -43.01
CA MET A 148 19.67 -10.65 -43.86
C MET A 148 18.23 -10.12 -43.71
N GLU A 149 17.85 -9.67 -42.50
CA GLU A 149 16.56 -9.03 -42.27
C GLU A 149 16.42 -7.71 -43.03
N GLU A 150 17.47 -6.87 -43.03
CA GLU A 150 17.52 -5.63 -43.80
C GLU A 150 17.43 -5.89 -45.29
N ILE A 151 18.21 -6.86 -45.79
CA ILE A 151 18.20 -7.23 -47.20
C ILE A 151 16.78 -7.65 -47.60
N GLN A 152 16.16 -8.57 -46.87
CA GLN A 152 14.80 -9.03 -47.18
C GLN A 152 13.81 -7.86 -47.28
N VAL A 153 13.82 -6.96 -46.28
CA VAL A 153 12.90 -5.82 -46.27
C VAL A 153 13.22 -4.82 -47.39
N LEU A 154 14.49 -4.60 -47.71
CA LEU A 154 14.90 -3.76 -48.84
C LEU A 154 14.46 -4.36 -50.18
N GLU A 155 14.51 -5.68 -50.33
CA GLU A 155 14.02 -6.35 -51.52
C GLU A 155 12.51 -6.23 -51.70
N GLU A 156 11.75 -6.41 -50.62
CA GLU A 156 10.30 -6.24 -50.61
C GLU A 156 9.89 -4.77 -50.85
N ALA A 157 10.74 -3.82 -50.47
CA ALA A 157 10.50 -2.38 -50.62
C ALA A 157 10.97 -1.78 -51.96
N LYS A 158 11.52 -2.59 -52.88
CA LYS A 158 11.97 -2.13 -54.21
C LYS A 158 10.81 -1.49 -54.97
N THR A 159 11.04 -0.29 -55.51
CA THR A 159 10.11 0.39 -56.41
C THR A 159 10.75 0.57 -57.79
N VAL A 160 9.94 0.87 -58.82
CA VAL A 160 10.48 1.25 -60.13
C VAL A 160 11.09 2.64 -60.01
N GLY A 161 12.40 2.71 -59.81
CA GLY A 161 13.11 3.95 -59.50
C GLY A 161 14.62 3.84 -59.68
N LEU A 162 15.33 4.91 -59.31
CA LEU A 162 16.79 4.94 -59.35
C LEU A 162 17.39 3.98 -58.31
N PRO A 163 18.52 3.31 -58.63
CA PRO A 163 19.32 2.61 -57.62
C PRO A 163 19.89 3.62 -56.62
N ASN A 164 20.28 3.15 -55.43
CA ASN A 164 20.93 3.90 -54.35
C ASN A 164 20.05 4.84 -53.49
N PHE A 165 18.72 4.74 -53.59
CA PHE A 165 17.83 5.38 -52.62
C PHE A 165 17.38 4.39 -51.55
N LEU A 166 17.58 4.74 -50.28
CA LEU A 166 17.08 3.94 -49.17
C LEU A 166 15.56 4.13 -49.01
N PRO A 167 14.73 3.09 -49.20
CA PRO A 167 13.28 3.22 -49.07
C PRO A 167 12.86 3.49 -47.62
N GLU A 168 12.11 4.57 -47.38
CA GLU A 168 11.58 4.89 -46.05
C GLU A 168 10.65 3.79 -45.51
N SER A 169 9.93 3.11 -46.42
CA SER A 169 9.08 1.95 -46.09
C SER A 169 9.88 0.79 -45.48
N ALA A 170 11.11 0.56 -45.94
CA ALA A 170 11.98 -0.47 -45.39
C ALA A 170 12.36 -0.16 -43.93
N PHE A 171 12.76 1.09 -43.67
CA PHE A 171 13.04 1.57 -42.32
C PHE A 171 11.84 1.42 -41.39
N LYS A 172 10.66 1.90 -41.80
CA LYS A 172 9.43 1.81 -41.00
C LYS A 172 9.03 0.37 -40.72
N THR A 173 9.22 -0.54 -41.68
CA THR A 173 8.89 -1.96 -41.52
C THR A 173 9.77 -2.62 -40.46
N LEU A 174 11.09 -2.40 -40.50
CA LEU A 174 12.02 -2.91 -39.48
C LEU A 174 11.75 -2.29 -38.11
N LEU A 175 11.51 -0.98 -38.07
CA LEU A 175 11.19 -0.28 -36.83
C LEU A 175 9.95 -0.87 -36.17
N ARG A 176 8.86 -1.04 -36.93
CA ARG A 176 7.62 -1.66 -36.43
C ARG A 176 7.86 -3.07 -35.88
N ARG A 177 8.52 -3.95 -36.65
CA ARG A 177 8.84 -5.32 -36.20
C ARG A 177 9.59 -5.33 -34.86
N LYS A 178 10.47 -4.36 -34.63
CA LYS A 178 11.24 -4.25 -33.38
C LYS A 178 10.40 -3.70 -32.23
N ILE A 179 9.58 -2.68 -32.48
CA ILE A 179 8.64 -2.12 -31.49
C ILE A 179 7.65 -3.20 -31.04
N ASP A 180 7.03 -3.93 -31.97
CA ASP A 180 6.05 -4.97 -31.68
C ASP A 180 6.57 -6.03 -30.69
N ARG A 181 7.86 -6.34 -30.76
CA ARG A 181 8.52 -7.31 -29.86
C ARG A 181 8.67 -6.78 -28.43
N ILE A 182 8.77 -5.47 -28.25
CA ILE A 182 8.92 -4.86 -26.92
C ILE A 182 7.63 -4.28 -26.33
N SER A 183 6.58 -4.11 -27.15
CA SER A 183 5.31 -3.50 -26.73
C SER A 183 4.72 -4.12 -25.46
N HIS A 184 4.80 -5.45 -25.34
CA HIS A 184 4.26 -6.16 -24.18
C HIS A 184 4.97 -5.80 -22.86
N PHE A 185 6.28 -5.55 -22.87
CA PHE A 185 7.03 -5.12 -21.67
C PHE A 185 6.53 -3.78 -21.15
N THR A 186 6.29 -2.83 -22.07
CA THR A 186 5.77 -1.50 -21.73
C THR A 186 4.37 -1.57 -21.11
N LEU A 187 3.49 -2.42 -21.67
CA LEU A 187 2.14 -2.60 -21.14
C LEU A 187 2.15 -3.31 -19.78
N GLU A 188 3.00 -4.33 -19.62
CA GLU A 188 3.13 -5.05 -18.35
C GLU A 188 3.66 -4.13 -17.24
N PHE A 189 4.64 -3.27 -17.54
CA PHE A 189 5.11 -2.25 -16.60
C PHE A 189 3.95 -1.37 -16.09
N VAL A 190 3.12 -0.85 -16.99
CA VAL A 190 1.95 -0.02 -16.62
C VAL A 190 0.98 -0.81 -15.75
N ASN A 191 0.72 -2.07 -16.10
CA ASN A 191 -0.13 -2.98 -15.33
C ASN A 191 0.39 -3.17 -13.89
N GLN A 192 1.69 -3.43 -13.73
CA GLN A 192 2.33 -3.60 -12.43
C GLN A 192 2.21 -2.34 -11.57
N VAL A 193 2.47 -1.15 -12.13
CA VAL A 193 2.38 0.10 -11.37
C VAL A 193 0.96 0.32 -10.85
N TRP A 194 -0.06 0.07 -11.67
CA TRP A 194 -1.45 0.21 -11.24
C TRP A 194 -1.86 -0.82 -10.18
N ASN A 195 -1.35 -2.05 -10.25
CA ASN A 195 -1.58 -3.04 -9.19
C ASN A 195 -0.97 -2.58 -7.86
N TYR A 196 0.25 -2.05 -7.89
CA TYR A 196 0.89 -1.48 -6.70
C TYR A 196 0.09 -0.29 -6.13
N ILE A 197 -0.37 0.62 -6.98
CA ILE A 197 -1.21 1.76 -6.57
C ILE A 197 -2.50 1.26 -5.90
N GLU A 198 -3.13 0.21 -6.44
CA GLU A 198 -4.31 -0.40 -5.81
C GLU A 198 -4.01 -0.84 -4.38
N GLU A 199 -2.93 -1.60 -4.18
CA GLU A 199 -2.56 -2.09 -2.85
C GLU A 199 -2.32 -0.94 -1.86
N VAL A 200 -1.60 0.09 -2.28
CA VAL A 200 -1.34 1.28 -1.44
C VAL A 200 -2.65 1.99 -1.10
N VAL A 201 -3.51 2.26 -2.08
CA VAL A 201 -4.79 2.95 -1.87
C VAL A 201 -5.67 2.16 -0.91
N ILE A 202 -5.79 0.85 -1.09
CA ILE A 202 -6.61 0.00 -0.22
C ILE A 202 -6.04 -0.04 1.21
N LYS A 203 -4.72 -0.13 1.39
CA LYS A 203 -4.09 -0.07 2.72
C LYS A 203 -4.39 1.25 3.44
N VAL A 204 -4.20 2.39 2.76
CA VAL A 204 -4.48 3.71 3.36
C VAL A 204 -5.96 3.86 3.71
N LEU A 205 -6.85 3.41 2.82
CA LEU A 205 -8.30 3.43 3.04
C LEU A 205 -8.70 2.63 4.28
N ILE A 206 -8.23 1.39 4.41
CA ILE A 206 -8.52 0.54 5.57
C ILE A 206 -8.02 1.20 6.86
N ARG A 207 -6.79 1.74 6.86
CA ARG A 207 -6.20 2.43 8.03
C ARG A 207 -7.07 3.59 8.51
N HIS A 208 -7.52 4.46 7.61
CA HIS A 208 -8.30 5.66 7.98
C HIS A 208 -9.77 5.38 8.28
N SER A 209 -10.28 4.24 7.82
CA SER A 209 -11.67 3.81 8.07
C SER A 209 -11.79 2.67 9.08
N ASP A 210 -10.74 2.33 9.83
CA ASP A 210 -10.73 1.25 10.84
C ASP A 210 -11.87 1.38 11.85
N ASN A 211 -12.16 2.61 12.25
CA ASN A 211 -13.23 2.96 13.18
C ASN A 211 -14.65 2.82 12.59
N TYR A 212 -14.77 2.69 11.26
CA TYR A 212 -16.05 2.60 10.55
C TYR A 212 -16.06 1.40 9.57
N PRO A 213 -16.04 0.14 10.05
CA PRO A 213 -16.04 -1.05 9.19
C PRO A 213 -17.20 -1.11 8.19
N GLN A 214 -18.33 -0.50 8.52
CA GLN A 214 -19.50 -0.39 7.64
C GLN A 214 -19.23 0.39 6.34
N LEU A 215 -18.25 1.29 6.35
CA LEU A 215 -17.83 2.07 5.17
C LEU A 215 -16.78 1.34 4.34
N GLN A 216 -15.89 0.58 4.99
CA GLN A 216 -14.73 -0.04 4.36
C GLN A 216 -15.09 -0.80 3.09
N ALA A 217 -16.04 -1.74 3.15
CA ALA A 217 -16.38 -2.57 2.00
C ALA A 217 -16.83 -1.74 0.78
N ARG A 218 -17.63 -0.69 1.00
CA ARG A 218 -18.12 0.18 -0.07
C ARG A 218 -17.03 1.11 -0.59
N MET A 219 -16.28 1.76 0.29
CA MET A 219 -15.17 2.62 -0.10
C MET A 219 -14.11 1.83 -0.87
N THR A 220 -13.76 0.62 -0.40
CA THR A 220 -12.84 -0.29 -1.08
C THR A 220 -13.37 -0.67 -2.47
N SER A 221 -14.67 -0.98 -2.59
CA SER A 221 -15.26 -1.27 -3.90
C SER A 221 -15.20 -0.07 -4.84
N ALA A 222 -15.53 1.13 -4.35
CA ALA A 222 -15.44 2.38 -5.14
C ALA A 222 -14.01 2.64 -5.62
N ALA A 223 -13.04 2.55 -4.71
CA ALA A 223 -11.63 2.76 -5.00
C ALA A 223 -11.12 1.75 -6.04
N ARG A 224 -11.46 0.46 -5.91
CA ARG A 224 -11.10 -0.56 -6.91
C ARG A 224 -11.70 -0.29 -8.28
N ASN A 225 -12.98 0.07 -8.34
CA ASN A 225 -13.64 0.40 -9.60
C ASN A 225 -12.98 1.61 -10.28
N LEU A 226 -12.63 2.65 -9.51
CA LEU A 226 -11.92 3.82 -10.02
C LEU A 226 -10.53 3.45 -10.56
N ILE A 227 -9.76 2.69 -9.78
CA ILE A 227 -8.40 2.29 -10.16
C ILE A 227 -8.42 1.41 -11.40
N GLU A 228 -9.34 0.45 -11.48
CA GLU A 228 -9.51 -0.40 -12.65
C GLU A 228 -9.88 0.42 -13.91
N LYS A 229 -10.71 1.46 -13.76
CA LYS A 229 -11.01 2.41 -14.84
C LYS A 229 -9.77 3.19 -15.28
N GLN A 230 -9.00 3.73 -14.33
CA GLN A 230 -7.77 4.48 -14.63
C GLN A 230 -6.67 3.62 -15.23
N LYS A 231 -6.56 2.37 -14.76
CA LYS A 231 -5.66 1.36 -15.31
C LYS A 231 -5.98 1.06 -16.77
N LYS A 232 -7.25 0.78 -17.09
CA LYS A 232 -7.71 0.57 -18.48
C LYS A 232 -7.42 1.78 -19.37
N GLN A 233 -7.72 2.99 -18.91
CA GLN A 233 -7.44 4.21 -19.66
C GLN A 233 -5.94 4.43 -19.88
N SER A 234 -5.12 4.09 -18.89
CA SER A 234 -3.67 4.19 -19.00
C SER A 234 -3.09 3.21 -19.99
N LEU A 235 -3.54 1.95 -19.97
CA LEU A 235 -3.13 0.94 -20.95
C LEU A 235 -3.47 1.37 -22.39
N LEU A 236 -4.67 1.93 -22.61
CA LEU A 236 -5.06 2.46 -23.94
C LEU A 236 -4.19 3.64 -24.37
N SER A 237 -3.88 4.55 -23.45
CA SER A 237 -3.08 5.74 -23.73
C SER A 237 -1.64 5.36 -24.07
N VAL A 238 -1.05 4.44 -23.30
CA VAL A 238 0.31 3.92 -23.55
C VAL A 238 0.37 3.07 -24.81
N GLN A 239 -0.67 2.28 -25.12
CA GLN A 239 -0.78 1.62 -26.43
C GLN A 239 -0.76 2.66 -27.56
N GLY A 240 -1.50 3.77 -27.43
CA GLY A 240 -1.45 4.86 -28.39
C GLY A 240 -0.04 5.45 -28.54
N MET A 241 0.74 5.57 -27.45
CA MET A 241 2.14 6.01 -27.52
C MET A 241 3.00 5.04 -28.33
N ILE A 242 2.86 3.75 -28.08
CA ILE A 242 3.55 2.69 -28.84
C ILE A 242 3.17 2.76 -30.32
N ASP A 243 1.88 2.86 -30.63
CA ASP A 243 1.38 2.92 -32.00
C ASP A 243 1.93 4.15 -32.75
N MET A 244 2.01 5.31 -32.09
CA MET A 244 2.61 6.52 -32.65
C MET A 244 4.09 6.34 -33.02
N GLU A 245 4.88 5.61 -32.22
CA GLU A 245 6.27 5.28 -32.55
C GLU A 245 6.38 4.41 -33.81
N THR A 246 5.38 3.57 -34.12
CA THR A 246 5.39 2.75 -35.35
C THR A 246 5.07 3.53 -36.63
N LEU A 247 4.54 4.75 -36.51
CA LEU A 247 4.13 5.58 -37.65
C LEU A 247 5.23 6.58 -38.05
N CYS A 248 6.07 6.99 -37.10
CA CYS A 248 6.93 8.15 -37.23
C CYS A 248 8.42 7.77 -37.27
N ALA A 249 9.13 8.25 -38.30
CA ALA A 249 10.59 8.17 -38.43
C ALA A 249 11.22 9.57 -38.31
N TYR A 250 10.80 10.33 -37.29
CA TYR A 250 11.24 11.70 -37.07
C TYR A 250 11.85 11.88 -35.67
N THR A 251 12.95 12.61 -35.62
CA THR A 251 13.57 13.07 -34.39
C THR A 251 14.28 14.39 -34.62
N SER A 252 14.10 15.33 -33.70
CA SER A 252 14.90 16.55 -33.60
C SER A 252 16.14 16.37 -32.71
N ASN A 253 16.33 15.18 -32.13
CA ASN A 253 17.47 14.91 -31.27
C ASN A 253 18.77 14.86 -32.11
N PRO A 254 19.74 15.77 -31.88
CA PRO A 254 20.99 15.79 -32.63
C PRO A 254 21.84 14.52 -32.44
N ASP A 255 21.63 13.78 -31.34
CA ASP A 255 22.34 12.53 -31.07
C ASP A 255 22.06 11.44 -32.10
N TYR A 256 20.92 11.50 -32.81
CA TYR A 256 20.64 10.58 -33.92
C TYR A 256 21.70 10.71 -35.01
N MET A 257 21.90 11.91 -35.54
CA MET A 257 22.89 12.15 -36.61
C MET A 257 24.31 11.86 -36.13
N LYS A 258 24.65 12.27 -34.90
CA LYS A 258 25.96 11.99 -34.29
C LYS A 258 26.23 10.50 -34.18
N THR A 259 25.25 9.72 -33.72
CA THR A 259 25.37 8.27 -33.58
C THR A 259 25.49 7.61 -34.95
N TRP A 260 24.60 7.94 -35.89
CA TRP A 260 24.64 7.38 -37.24
C TRP A 260 25.97 7.67 -37.94
N THR A 261 26.46 8.91 -37.92
CA THR A 261 27.76 9.26 -38.52
C THR A 261 28.92 8.50 -37.87
N ALA A 262 28.88 8.25 -36.55
CA ALA A 262 29.89 7.44 -35.89
C ALA A 262 29.86 5.96 -36.33
N LEU A 263 28.65 5.39 -36.46
CA LEU A 263 28.46 4.02 -36.94
C LEU A 263 28.93 3.84 -38.39
N MET A 264 28.63 4.83 -39.25
CA MET A 264 28.98 4.80 -40.68
C MET A 264 30.48 4.86 -40.97
N LYS A 265 31.34 5.26 -40.01
CA LYS A 265 32.80 5.23 -40.18
C LYS A 265 33.38 3.83 -40.48
N LYS A 266 32.61 2.76 -40.21
CA LYS A 266 33.00 1.38 -40.49
C LYS A 266 32.51 0.88 -41.86
N GLN A 267 31.78 1.69 -42.62
CA GLN A 267 31.22 1.29 -43.91
C GLN A 267 32.32 0.92 -44.92
N ASP A 268 33.35 1.76 -45.09
CA ASP A 268 34.45 1.50 -46.04
C ASP A 268 35.15 0.17 -45.72
N LEU A 269 35.46 -0.06 -44.43
CA LEU A 269 36.04 -1.32 -43.97
C LEU A 269 35.13 -2.51 -44.27
N PHE A 270 33.82 -2.38 -44.04
CA PHE A 270 32.85 -3.42 -44.34
C PHE A 270 32.81 -3.74 -45.83
N MET A 271 32.76 -2.73 -46.70
CA MET A 271 32.75 -2.90 -48.15
C MET A 271 34.06 -3.52 -48.66
N ASP A 272 35.21 -3.09 -48.15
CA ASP A 272 36.53 -3.65 -48.49
C ASP A 272 36.66 -5.15 -48.16
N LEU A 273 35.99 -5.62 -47.09
CA LEU A 273 36.00 -7.03 -46.68
C LEU A 273 35.02 -7.89 -47.48
N LEU A 274 33.96 -7.28 -48.02
CA LEU A 274 33.05 -7.94 -48.97
C LEU A 274 33.70 -8.11 -50.34
N ASP A 275 34.46 -7.12 -50.79
CA ASP A 275 35.10 -7.10 -52.10
C ASP A 275 36.26 -8.08 -52.22
N ASP A 276 37.08 -8.21 -51.17
CA ASP A 276 38.24 -9.08 -51.18
C ASP A 276 37.92 -10.45 -50.57
N HIS A 277 37.66 -11.44 -51.43
CA HIS A 277 37.37 -12.81 -51.03
C HIS A 277 38.55 -13.50 -50.30
N TRP A 278 39.77 -12.98 -50.43
CA TRP A 278 40.97 -13.50 -49.75
C TRP A 278 41.12 -12.95 -48.33
N LYS A 279 40.44 -11.85 -47.98
CA LYS A 279 40.40 -11.34 -46.61
C LYS A 279 39.47 -12.16 -45.72
N SER A 280 39.64 -12.02 -44.41
CA SER A 280 38.76 -12.58 -43.39
C SER A 280 37.29 -12.26 -43.67
N SER A 281 36.41 -13.26 -43.53
CA SER A 281 34.95 -13.06 -43.55
C SER A 281 34.39 -12.60 -42.21
N VAL A 282 35.25 -12.10 -41.31
CA VAL A 282 34.85 -11.55 -40.02
C VAL A 282 35.10 -10.05 -40.02
N CYS A 283 34.03 -9.28 -39.86
CA CYS A 283 34.08 -7.83 -39.70
C CYS A 283 34.03 -7.48 -38.20
N ASP A 284 34.93 -6.61 -37.74
CA ASP A 284 34.96 -6.16 -36.35
C ASP A 284 34.29 -4.77 -36.23
N LEU A 285 33.10 -4.77 -35.62
CA LEU A 285 32.25 -3.59 -35.46
C LEU A 285 32.24 -3.18 -33.99
N ASP A 286 32.73 -1.99 -33.65
CA ASP A 286 32.96 -1.56 -32.26
C ASP A 286 31.72 -1.70 -31.33
N TRP A 287 30.51 -1.65 -31.89
CA TRP A 287 29.23 -1.70 -31.17
C TRP A 287 28.53 -3.08 -31.22
N LEU A 288 29.01 -4.02 -32.02
CA LEU A 288 28.45 -5.37 -32.18
C LEU A 288 29.46 -6.50 -31.94
N GLY A 289 30.76 -6.17 -31.97
CA GLY A 289 31.86 -7.11 -31.98
C GLY A 289 32.10 -7.74 -33.35
N LYS A 290 32.64 -8.95 -33.33
CA LYS A 290 33.02 -9.70 -34.53
C LYS A 290 31.81 -10.38 -35.15
N VAL A 291 31.48 -10.00 -36.38
CA VAL A 291 30.37 -10.58 -37.16
C VAL A 291 30.88 -11.32 -38.39
N ASN A 292 30.29 -12.48 -38.66
CA ASN A 292 30.53 -13.19 -39.91
C ASN A 292 29.75 -12.52 -41.06
N ILE A 293 30.42 -12.27 -42.17
CA ILE A 293 29.88 -11.64 -43.39
C ILE A 293 30.05 -12.52 -44.64
N SER A 294 30.43 -13.80 -44.50
CA SER A 294 30.69 -14.69 -45.64
C SER A 294 29.47 -14.87 -46.54
N HIS A 295 28.29 -14.94 -45.94
CA HIS A 295 27.00 -15.08 -46.64
C HIS A 295 26.66 -13.84 -47.49
N LEU A 296 27.16 -12.66 -47.09
CA LEU A 296 26.92 -11.41 -47.81
C LEU A 296 27.77 -11.26 -49.08
N ARG A 297 28.85 -12.05 -49.24
CA ARG A 297 29.68 -12.02 -50.47
C ARG A 297 28.94 -12.51 -51.72
N GLN A 298 27.84 -13.22 -51.54
CA GLN A 298 26.97 -13.68 -52.63
C GLN A 298 25.90 -12.63 -53.00
N GLN A 299 25.76 -11.59 -52.18
CA GLN A 299 24.76 -10.55 -52.37
C GLN A 299 25.29 -9.45 -53.30
N ASN A 300 24.38 -8.70 -53.91
CA ASN A 300 24.74 -7.49 -54.64
C ASN A 300 25.41 -6.48 -53.68
N LYS A 301 26.55 -5.92 -54.07
CA LYS A 301 27.31 -4.93 -53.27
C LYS A 301 26.46 -3.72 -52.85
N GLU A 302 25.69 -3.16 -53.78
CA GLU A 302 24.80 -2.02 -53.50
C GLU A 302 23.74 -2.40 -52.47
N MET A 303 23.24 -3.64 -52.53
CA MET A 303 22.27 -4.16 -51.56
C MET A 303 22.89 -4.32 -50.18
N ALA A 304 24.11 -4.88 -50.10
CA ALA A 304 24.83 -5.02 -48.84
C ALA A 304 25.16 -3.65 -48.21
N GLU A 305 25.53 -2.67 -49.02
CA GLU A 305 25.79 -1.30 -48.60
C GLU A 305 24.52 -0.64 -48.02
N MET A 306 23.40 -0.71 -48.75
CA MET A 306 22.11 -0.17 -48.29
C MET A 306 21.62 -0.87 -47.01
N ALA A 307 21.80 -2.19 -46.91
CA ALA A 307 21.44 -2.95 -45.72
C ALA A 307 22.28 -2.52 -44.51
N PHE A 308 23.57 -2.26 -44.71
CA PHE A 308 24.45 -1.74 -43.67
C PHE A 308 23.98 -0.35 -43.21
N ASP A 309 23.74 0.59 -44.12
CA ASP A 309 23.23 1.94 -43.77
C ASP A 309 21.88 1.84 -43.03
N LEU A 310 20.95 1.03 -43.53
CA LEU A 310 19.64 0.80 -42.91
C LEU A 310 19.78 0.33 -41.46
N ARG A 311 20.66 -0.65 -41.22
CA ARG A 311 20.92 -1.17 -39.88
C ARG A 311 21.49 -0.08 -38.96
N MET A 312 22.42 0.74 -39.44
CA MET A 312 22.99 1.84 -38.65
C MET A 312 21.95 2.88 -38.28
N ARG A 313 21.05 3.24 -39.21
CA ARG A 313 19.94 4.16 -38.96
C ARG A 313 18.99 3.62 -37.90
N ILE A 314 18.63 2.34 -37.98
CA ILE A 314 17.77 1.70 -36.99
C ILE A 314 18.42 1.73 -35.60
N ILE A 315 19.71 1.39 -35.48
CA ILE A 315 20.43 1.44 -34.20
C ILE A 315 20.46 2.86 -33.63
N ALA A 316 20.76 3.85 -34.48
CA ALA A 316 20.83 5.25 -34.06
C ALA A 316 19.46 5.78 -33.60
N TYR A 317 18.39 5.47 -34.34
CA TYR A 317 17.04 5.93 -34.03
C TYR A 317 16.44 5.19 -32.83
N TRP A 318 16.75 3.91 -32.65
CA TRP A 318 16.23 3.09 -31.55
C TRP A 318 16.49 3.69 -30.17
N ARG A 319 17.63 4.37 -29.99
CA ARG A 319 17.94 5.10 -28.75
C ARG A 319 16.88 6.15 -28.41
N THR A 320 16.38 6.85 -29.43
CA THR A 320 15.31 7.85 -29.26
C THR A 320 13.99 7.16 -28.92
N VAL A 321 13.68 6.04 -29.59
CA VAL A 321 12.46 5.26 -29.36
C VAL A 321 12.42 4.75 -27.92
N VAL A 322 13.49 4.11 -27.45
CA VAL A 322 13.60 3.61 -26.07
C VAL A 322 13.42 4.74 -25.07
N LEU A 323 14.08 5.90 -25.29
CA LEU A 323 13.92 7.06 -24.41
C LEU A 323 12.44 7.50 -24.32
N ARG A 324 11.75 7.61 -25.46
CA ARG A 324 10.33 8.02 -25.50
C ARG A 324 9.41 6.97 -24.87
N LEU A 325 9.68 5.68 -25.07
CA LEU A 325 8.94 4.58 -24.46
C LEU A 325 9.22 4.41 -22.96
N VAL A 326 10.26 5.04 -22.41
CA VAL A 326 10.49 5.14 -20.97
C VAL A 326 9.85 6.41 -20.40
N ASP A 327 10.24 7.57 -20.93
CA ASP A 327 9.84 8.87 -20.39
C ASP A 327 8.33 9.14 -20.60
N GLY A 328 7.77 8.74 -21.73
CA GLY A 328 6.36 8.93 -22.06
C GLY A 328 5.42 8.25 -21.05
N PRO A 329 5.52 6.92 -20.87
CA PRO A 329 4.76 6.20 -19.86
C PRO A 329 5.03 6.69 -18.42
N ALA A 330 6.27 7.09 -18.10
CA ALA A 330 6.59 7.67 -16.79
C ALA A 330 5.80 8.96 -16.51
N LEU A 331 5.81 9.90 -17.46
CA LEU A 331 5.05 11.15 -17.36
C LEU A 331 3.54 10.89 -17.28
N HIS A 332 3.05 9.95 -18.10
CA HIS A 332 1.64 9.53 -18.08
C HIS A 332 1.24 9.01 -16.70
N ILE A 333 2.00 8.06 -16.14
CA ILE A 333 1.72 7.47 -14.84
C ILE A 333 1.70 8.54 -13.76
N LEU A 334 2.74 9.39 -13.68
CA LEU A 334 2.82 10.43 -12.66
C LEU A 334 1.62 11.39 -12.72
N PHE A 335 1.25 11.82 -13.93
CA PHE A 335 0.10 12.69 -14.13
C PHE A 335 -1.21 12.02 -13.68
N TYR A 336 -1.45 10.77 -14.09
CA TYR A 336 -2.71 10.07 -13.75
C TYR A 336 -2.78 9.63 -12.29
N VAL A 337 -1.66 9.33 -11.64
CA VAL A 337 -1.61 9.10 -10.18
C VAL A 337 -1.97 10.37 -9.43
N GLN A 338 -1.41 11.51 -9.82
CA GLN A 338 -1.78 12.79 -9.22
C GLN A 338 -3.26 13.09 -9.44
N LYS A 339 -3.75 12.91 -10.67
CA LYS A 339 -5.16 13.12 -11.02
C LYS A 339 -6.11 12.23 -10.23
N LEU A 340 -5.77 10.94 -10.08
CA LEU A 340 -6.52 9.99 -9.26
C LEU A 340 -6.71 10.53 -7.85
N VAL A 341 -5.60 10.92 -7.19
CA VAL A 341 -5.60 11.34 -5.79
C VAL A 341 -6.25 12.72 -5.62
N GLU A 342 -5.97 13.67 -6.50
CA GLU A 342 -6.36 15.07 -6.30
C GLU A 342 -7.76 15.40 -6.81
N GLU A 343 -8.21 14.76 -7.90
CA GLU A 343 -9.42 15.16 -8.63
C GLU A 343 -10.53 14.10 -8.64
N GLU A 344 -10.17 12.81 -8.70
CA GLU A 344 -11.17 11.77 -9.00
C GLU A 344 -11.63 10.98 -7.78
N MET A 345 -10.73 10.70 -6.84
CA MET A 345 -11.01 9.83 -5.69
C MET A 345 -12.15 10.35 -4.82
N ASP A 346 -12.18 11.65 -4.51
CA ASP A 346 -13.25 12.24 -3.71
C ASP A 346 -14.61 12.08 -4.40
N ASN A 347 -14.66 12.39 -5.69
CA ASN A 347 -15.90 12.35 -6.47
C ASN A 347 -16.45 10.91 -6.53
N GLU A 348 -15.62 9.92 -6.83
CA GLU A 348 -16.07 8.53 -6.92
C GLU A 348 -16.55 8.00 -5.56
N ILE A 349 -15.76 8.21 -4.50
CA ILE A 349 -16.09 7.68 -3.17
C ILE A 349 -17.32 8.40 -2.59
N VAL A 350 -17.44 9.72 -2.75
CA VAL A 350 -18.62 10.47 -2.33
C VAL A 350 -19.86 9.98 -3.07
N ASN A 351 -19.78 9.79 -4.39
CA ASN A 351 -20.92 9.32 -5.19
C ASN A 351 -21.38 7.92 -4.77
N GLU A 352 -20.46 7.00 -4.48
CA GLU A 352 -20.80 5.64 -4.04
C GLU A 352 -21.39 5.61 -2.62
N ILE A 353 -20.86 6.42 -1.70
CA ILE A 353 -21.27 6.40 -0.29
C ILE A 353 -22.54 7.21 -0.06
N VAL A 354 -22.63 8.41 -0.65
CA VAL A 354 -23.78 9.29 -0.49
C VAL A 354 -24.91 8.86 -1.44
N GLY A 355 -24.59 8.49 -2.68
CA GLY A 355 -25.57 8.11 -3.69
C GLY A 355 -26.65 9.17 -3.92
N HIS A 356 -27.73 8.78 -4.61
CA HIS A 356 -28.88 9.66 -4.85
C HIS A 356 -29.78 9.82 -3.60
N ASN A 357 -29.68 8.92 -2.62
CA ASN A 357 -30.64 8.82 -1.50
C ASN A 357 -30.01 8.92 -0.09
N GLY A 358 -28.70 9.08 0.06
CA GLY A 358 -28.04 9.20 1.37
C GLY A 358 -27.94 7.90 2.19
N SER A 359 -28.44 6.78 1.67
CA SER A 359 -28.59 5.51 2.41
C SER A 359 -27.27 4.85 2.86
N GLY A 360 -26.13 5.25 2.28
CA GLY A 360 -24.83 4.78 2.76
C GLY A 360 -24.38 5.46 4.04
N LEU A 361 -24.77 6.72 4.27
CA LEU A 361 -24.46 7.45 5.50
C LEU A 361 -25.33 6.99 6.68
N GLU A 362 -26.55 6.54 6.42
CA GLU A 362 -27.45 5.99 7.45
C GLU A 362 -26.84 4.78 8.16
N LYS A 363 -26.06 3.96 7.44
CA LYS A 363 -25.35 2.81 8.01
C LYS A 363 -24.22 3.21 8.97
N MET A 364 -23.74 4.45 8.91
CA MET A 364 -22.75 4.96 9.87
C MET A 364 -23.37 5.29 11.22
N LEU A 365 -24.70 5.45 11.29
CA LEU A 365 -25.41 5.71 12.54
C LEU A 365 -25.48 4.46 13.44
N GLU A 366 -25.27 3.29 12.85
CA GLU A 366 -25.19 2.02 13.56
C GLU A 366 -23.72 1.72 13.89
N GLU A 367 -23.34 1.78 15.17
CA GLU A 367 -22.03 1.33 15.62
C GLU A 367 -21.84 -0.16 15.32
N SER A 368 -20.63 -0.56 14.92
CA SER A 368 -20.35 -1.99 14.74
C SER A 368 -20.57 -2.74 16.07
N PRO A 369 -21.08 -3.99 16.05
CA PRO A 369 -21.36 -4.74 17.29
C PRO A 369 -20.15 -4.84 18.24
N SER A 370 -18.94 -4.89 17.68
CA SER A 370 -17.68 -4.90 18.45
C SER A 370 -17.44 -3.57 19.17
N VAL A 371 -17.56 -2.44 18.45
CA VAL A 371 -17.39 -1.09 19.00
C VAL A 371 -18.48 -0.78 20.02
N ALA A 372 -19.74 -1.03 19.68
CA ALA A 372 -20.88 -0.86 20.58
C ALA A 372 -20.69 -1.71 21.85
N GLY A 373 -20.31 -2.98 21.69
CA GLY A 373 -20.04 -3.89 22.81
C GLY A 373 -18.87 -3.44 23.68
N LYS A 374 -17.79 -2.87 23.10
CA LYS A 374 -16.67 -2.29 23.87
C LYS A 374 -17.14 -1.03 24.62
N ARG A 375 -17.94 -0.16 23.99
CA ARG A 375 -18.44 1.07 24.60
C ARG A 375 -19.32 0.78 25.80
N VAL A 376 -20.31 -0.10 25.65
CA VAL A 376 -21.20 -0.52 26.74
C VAL A 376 -20.40 -1.12 27.91
N ARG A 377 -19.40 -1.97 27.61
CA ARG A 377 -18.52 -2.56 28.64
C ARG A 377 -17.72 -1.48 29.40
N LEU A 378 -17.14 -0.52 28.69
CA LEU A 378 -16.39 0.58 29.31
C LEU A 378 -17.29 1.49 30.14
N GLN A 379 -18.44 1.91 29.60
CA GLN A 379 -19.42 2.72 30.32
C GLN A 379 -19.90 2.05 31.61
N LYS A 380 -20.29 0.76 31.53
CA LYS A 380 -20.70 -0.02 32.71
C LYS A 380 -19.58 -0.16 33.73
N SER A 381 -18.34 -0.39 33.27
CA SER A 381 -17.20 -0.48 34.18
C SER A 381 -16.87 0.86 34.84
N ILE A 382 -17.01 1.98 34.13
CA ILE A 382 -16.81 3.33 34.68
C ILE A 382 -17.86 3.62 35.75
N GLU A 383 -19.13 3.30 35.50
CA GLU A 383 -20.22 3.46 36.46
C GLU A 383 -19.96 2.66 37.74
N LEU A 384 -19.67 1.36 37.61
CA LEU A 384 -19.34 0.50 38.76
C LEU A 384 -18.12 1.00 39.54
N LEU A 385 -17.09 1.51 38.88
CA LEU A 385 -15.90 2.05 39.55
C LEU A 385 -16.19 3.37 40.27
N LYS A 386 -17.08 4.21 39.73
CA LYS A 386 -17.56 5.44 40.41
C LYS A 386 -18.35 5.09 41.67
N ASP A 387 -19.24 4.11 41.58
CA ASP A 387 -20.03 3.63 42.72
C ASP A 387 -19.14 2.99 43.79
N ALA A 388 -18.23 2.10 43.39
CA ALA A 388 -17.26 1.48 44.29
C ALA A 388 -16.40 2.53 44.99
N LYS A 389 -15.97 3.57 44.28
CA LYS A 389 -15.24 4.71 44.87
C LYS A 389 -16.08 5.40 45.95
N GLN A 390 -17.35 5.71 45.67
CA GLN A 390 -18.24 6.34 46.66
C GLN A 390 -18.44 5.46 47.91
N VAL A 391 -18.65 4.16 47.72
CA VAL A 391 -18.81 3.20 48.84
C VAL A 391 -17.55 3.15 49.69
N VAL A 392 -16.38 3.04 49.06
CA VAL A 392 -15.10 2.98 49.77
C VAL A 392 -14.83 4.28 50.54
N THR A 393 -15.12 5.45 49.95
CA THR A 393 -15.02 6.74 50.66
C THR A 393 -15.92 6.77 51.88
N ARG A 394 -17.19 6.35 51.78
CA ARG A 394 -18.11 6.28 52.93
C ARG A 394 -17.63 5.34 54.04
N ILE A 395 -16.98 4.23 53.68
CA ILE A 395 -16.41 3.29 54.66
C ILE A 395 -15.19 3.94 55.34
N LEU A 396 -14.31 4.61 54.60
CA LEU A 396 -13.19 5.35 55.15
C LEU A 396 -13.66 6.42 56.15
N ASP A 397 -14.67 7.21 55.79
CA ASP A 397 -15.24 8.24 56.66
C ASP A 397 -15.82 7.64 57.95
N ARG A 398 -16.52 6.50 57.85
CA ARG A 398 -17.08 5.79 59.02
C ARG A 398 -16.02 5.17 59.92
N ILE A 399 -14.94 4.64 59.36
CA ILE A 399 -13.83 4.08 60.14
C ILE A 399 -13.05 5.19 60.84
N GLN A 400 -12.94 6.39 60.27
CA GLN A 400 -12.34 7.54 60.94
C GLN A 400 -13.18 8.09 62.10
N LEU A 401 -14.47 7.74 62.15
CA LEU A 401 -15.41 8.12 63.21
C LEU A 401 -15.54 7.06 64.32
N LEU A 402 -14.90 5.89 64.16
CA LEU A 402 -14.79 4.82 65.15
C LEU A 402 -13.47 4.94 65.91
#